data_AF-A0A969VNF3-F1
#
_entry.id   AF-A0A969VNF3-F1
#
_cell.length_a   1.000
_cell.length_b   1.000
_cell.length_c   1.000
_cell.angle_alpha   90.00
_cell.angle_beta   90.00
_cell.angle_gamma   90.00
#
_symmetry.space_group_name_H-M   'P 1'
#
loop_
_entity.id
_entity.type
_entity.pdbx_description
1 polymer ?
#
loop_
_entity_poly.entity_id
_entity_poly.type
_entity_poly.pdbx_seq_one_letter_code
_entity_poly.pdbx_strand_id
1 'polypeptide(L)'
;MIKTISASGITFRFVPRGGVLENFTVQDQGAEITPLHRAPWAETEVPADAPPHQRWLGGDFLAAPMGPGPDGLHGRTANGDWQVVASPEGSLRAVLDGAVQGATLVKELSVTSGHPFVYQRHLFIGGNGALPVSNHAMISVPNGAKLSFSRKRWWETLAAPMEVTEGRSALAYPRRHEDAVEFPGAEGGTANLHRYPWGDAHEDFVAGVEDPGSSLGWTAVVRPEGDLILSLKNARALPLTMLWHSNGGRDYAPWNGRHKGCLGLEEGGGAAGPRPLVARGARPADRRRSTRASDAGPAGHGRGAPCAGGDPLAFGPTGRRGDAGG
;
A
#
# COMPACT_ATOMS: atom_id res chain seq x y z
N MET A 1 1.57 -1.58 -25.20
CA MET A 1 0.36 -0.91 -25.74
C MET A 1 -0.72 -0.90 -24.68
N ILE A 2 -1.42 0.22 -24.48
CA ILE A 2 -2.56 0.33 -23.55
C ILE A 2 -3.67 -0.61 -24.00
N LYS A 3 -4.35 -1.29 -23.05
CA LYS A 3 -5.46 -2.21 -23.32
C LYS A 3 -6.73 -1.74 -22.65
N THR A 4 -7.84 -1.73 -23.39
CA THR A 4 -9.17 -1.48 -22.81
C THR A 4 -9.80 -2.81 -22.47
N ILE A 5 -10.30 -2.93 -21.24
CA ILE A 5 -11.02 -4.11 -20.74
C ILE A 5 -12.42 -3.65 -20.35
N SER A 6 -13.44 -4.34 -20.86
CA SER A 6 -14.83 -3.95 -20.65
C SER A 6 -15.75 -5.15 -20.50
N ALA A 7 -16.89 -4.88 -19.86
CA ALA A 7 -18.09 -5.70 -19.87
C ALA A 7 -19.31 -4.76 -19.89
N SER A 8 -20.53 -5.29 -19.90
CA SER A 8 -21.72 -4.43 -19.91
C SER A 8 -21.75 -3.51 -18.67
N GLY A 9 -21.74 -2.19 -18.92
CA GLY A 9 -21.82 -1.16 -17.88
C GLY A 9 -20.52 -0.87 -17.12
N ILE A 10 -19.37 -1.46 -17.52
CA ILE A 10 -18.10 -1.29 -16.79
C ILE A 10 -16.91 -1.36 -17.73
N THR A 11 -15.94 -0.46 -17.58
CA THR A 11 -14.72 -0.45 -18.38
C THR A 11 -13.54 0.12 -17.61
N PHE A 12 -12.34 -0.31 -17.93
CA PHE A 12 -11.10 0.34 -17.52
C PHE A 12 -10.04 0.22 -18.62
N ARG A 13 -8.98 1.03 -18.51
CA ARG A 13 -7.78 0.91 -19.33
C ARG A 13 -6.61 0.42 -18.50
N PHE A 14 -5.80 -0.46 -19.06
CA PHE A 14 -4.57 -0.93 -18.47
C PHE A 14 -3.37 -0.32 -19.21
N VAL A 15 -2.53 0.39 -18.48
CA VAL A 15 -1.25 0.91 -18.94
C VAL A 15 -0.15 -0.07 -18.52
N PRO A 16 0.55 -0.71 -19.47
CA PRO A 16 1.69 -1.58 -19.19
C PRO A 16 2.77 -0.94 -18.30
N ARG A 17 3.11 0.32 -18.55
CA ARG A 17 4.06 1.07 -17.73
C ARG A 17 3.45 1.34 -16.36
N GLY A 18 4.09 0.84 -15.31
CA GLY A 18 3.61 0.86 -13.93
C GLY A 18 2.43 -0.07 -13.64
N GLY A 19 1.94 -0.83 -14.63
CA GLY A 19 0.83 -1.76 -14.47
C GLY A 19 -0.43 -1.09 -13.93
N VAL A 20 -0.71 0.12 -14.42
CA VAL A 20 -1.76 1.01 -13.91
C VAL A 20 -3.10 0.66 -14.53
N LEU A 21 -4.12 0.55 -13.69
CA LEU A 21 -5.51 0.61 -14.08
C LEU A 21 -5.94 2.08 -14.04
N GLU A 22 -6.35 2.63 -15.19
CA GLU A 22 -6.81 4.02 -15.32
C GLU A 22 -8.15 4.09 -16.04
N ASN A 23 -8.76 5.28 -16.06
CA ASN A 23 -10.04 5.54 -16.74
C ASN A 23 -11.10 4.47 -16.41
N PHE A 24 -11.19 4.14 -15.12
CA PHE A 24 -12.20 3.23 -14.62
C PHE A 24 -13.57 3.91 -14.64
N THR A 25 -14.52 3.26 -15.27
CA THR A 25 -15.85 3.78 -15.48
C THR A 25 -16.90 2.71 -15.18
N VAL A 26 -17.93 3.09 -14.44
CA VAL A 26 -19.14 2.27 -14.21
C VAL A 26 -20.37 3.08 -14.62
N GLN A 27 -21.31 2.43 -15.29
CA GLN A 27 -22.63 3.00 -15.60
C GLN A 27 -23.62 2.55 -14.53
N ASP A 28 -24.28 3.50 -13.88
CA ASP A 28 -25.34 3.23 -12.90
C ASP A 28 -26.51 4.18 -13.11
N GLN A 29 -27.71 3.64 -13.37
CA GLN A 29 -28.95 4.40 -13.59
C GLN A 29 -28.82 5.57 -14.60
N GLY A 30 -27.98 5.42 -15.62
CA GLY A 30 -27.73 6.44 -16.65
C GLY A 30 -26.68 7.49 -16.28
N ALA A 31 -26.07 7.39 -15.10
CA ALA A 31 -24.91 8.17 -14.70
C ALA A 31 -23.61 7.40 -14.98
N GLU A 32 -22.57 8.13 -15.38
CA GLU A 32 -21.22 7.61 -15.54
C GLU A 32 -20.37 7.96 -14.31
N ILE A 33 -19.88 6.94 -13.61
CA ILE A 33 -19.05 7.09 -12.41
C ILE A 33 -17.58 6.87 -12.79
N THR A 34 -16.74 7.87 -12.54
CA THR A 34 -15.29 7.82 -12.76
C THR A 34 -14.54 8.21 -11.48
N PRO A 35 -14.18 7.22 -10.63
CA PRO A 35 -13.74 7.54 -9.27
C PRO A 35 -12.24 7.76 -9.14
N LEU A 36 -11.43 7.40 -10.14
CA LEU A 36 -9.98 7.42 -10.04
C LEU A 36 -9.39 8.81 -10.29
N HIS A 37 -8.41 9.17 -9.47
CA HIS A 37 -7.66 10.41 -9.58
C HIS A 37 -6.47 10.27 -10.54
N ARG A 38 -6.04 11.39 -11.11
CA ARG A 38 -4.77 11.51 -11.85
C ARG A 38 -4.10 12.81 -11.44
N ALA A 39 -2.79 12.76 -11.26
CA ALA A 39 -2.03 13.94 -10.93
C ALA A 39 -2.12 15.03 -12.03
N PRO A 40 -2.13 16.33 -11.67
CA PRO A 40 -2.42 17.42 -12.60
C PRO A 40 -1.20 17.93 -13.36
N TRP A 41 -0.15 17.12 -13.50
CA TRP A 41 1.09 17.50 -14.19
C TRP A 41 1.39 16.58 -15.37
N ALA A 42 2.14 17.10 -16.34
CA ALA A 42 2.70 16.33 -17.44
C ALA A 42 3.95 15.55 -17.02
N GLU A 43 4.28 14.49 -17.76
CA GLU A 43 5.49 13.68 -17.50
C GLU A 43 6.78 14.51 -17.54
N THR A 44 6.82 15.54 -18.38
CA THR A 44 7.96 16.45 -18.56
C THR A 44 8.18 17.40 -17.39
N GLU A 45 7.19 17.60 -16.53
CA GLU A 45 7.31 18.41 -15.32
C GLU A 45 7.94 17.63 -14.16
N VAL A 46 8.05 16.31 -14.28
CA VAL A 46 8.57 15.45 -13.20
C VAL A 46 10.10 15.47 -13.22
N PRO A 47 10.75 15.82 -12.08
CA PRO A 47 12.21 15.82 -11.97
C PRO A 47 12.84 14.48 -12.37
N ALA A 48 14.05 14.54 -12.92
CA ALA A 48 14.73 13.35 -13.45
C ALA A 48 15.02 12.32 -12.35
N ASP A 49 15.29 12.79 -11.14
CA ASP A 49 15.61 12.02 -9.93
C ASP A 49 14.38 11.57 -9.13
N ALA A 50 13.19 12.04 -9.48
CA ALA A 50 11.96 11.57 -8.87
C ALA A 50 11.67 10.10 -9.24
N PRO A 51 11.03 9.32 -8.34
CA PRO A 51 10.57 7.97 -8.64
C PRO A 51 9.77 7.90 -9.96
N PRO A 52 10.06 6.94 -10.86
CA PRO A 52 9.48 6.91 -12.20
C PRO A 52 7.96 7.07 -12.28
N HIS A 53 7.24 6.39 -11.38
CA HIS A 53 5.78 6.40 -11.35
C HIS A 53 5.16 7.78 -11.16
N GLN A 54 5.90 8.77 -10.64
CA GLN A 54 5.41 10.14 -10.55
C GLN A 54 5.05 10.72 -11.93
N ARG A 55 5.69 10.25 -13.02
CA ARG A 55 5.35 10.65 -14.39
C ARG A 55 3.94 10.21 -14.79
N TRP A 56 3.43 9.11 -14.26
CA TRP A 56 2.10 8.57 -14.58
C TRP A 56 1.23 8.40 -13.33
N LEU A 57 1.44 9.24 -12.32
CA LEU A 57 0.77 9.13 -11.03
C LEU A 57 -0.75 9.29 -11.20
N GLY A 58 -1.48 8.23 -10.92
CA GLY A 58 -2.93 8.17 -11.06
C GLY A 58 -3.44 6.74 -11.14
N GLY A 59 -4.75 6.60 -11.13
CA GLY A 59 -5.40 5.31 -11.28
C GLY A 59 -5.21 4.40 -10.07
N ASP A 60 -5.02 3.13 -10.36
CA ASP A 60 -4.81 2.07 -9.38
C ASP A 60 -3.65 1.17 -9.80
N PHE A 61 -2.68 0.97 -8.91
CA PHE A 61 -1.47 0.21 -9.17
C PHE A 61 -1.05 -0.65 -7.97
N LEU A 62 -0.20 -1.64 -8.22
CA LEU A 62 0.34 -2.50 -7.17
C LEU A 62 1.66 -1.90 -6.68
N ALA A 63 1.81 -1.74 -5.38
CA ALA A 63 3.08 -1.44 -4.72
C ALA A 63 3.71 -2.71 -4.12
N ALA A 64 4.85 -3.14 -4.64
CA ALA A 64 5.57 -4.32 -4.18
C ALA A 64 7.07 -4.28 -4.61
N PRO A 65 8.01 -4.34 -3.65
CA PRO A 65 7.80 -4.18 -2.21
C PRO A 65 7.28 -2.77 -1.90
N MET A 66 6.33 -2.66 -0.97
CA MET A 66 5.92 -1.37 -0.40
C MET A 66 6.93 -0.94 0.67
N GLY A 67 7.35 0.33 0.64
CA GLY A 67 8.33 0.93 1.53
C GLY A 67 9.67 1.27 0.83
N PRO A 68 10.63 1.87 1.56
CA PRO A 68 11.90 2.31 1.00
C PRO A 68 12.68 1.19 0.32
N GLY A 69 13.15 1.44 -0.90
CA GLY A 69 13.90 0.48 -1.69
C GLY A 69 14.50 1.09 -2.96
N PRO A 70 15.34 0.33 -3.69
CA PRO A 70 16.04 0.82 -4.88
C PRO A 70 15.09 1.20 -6.03
N ASP A 71 13.91 0.56 -6.10
CA ASP A 71 12.87 0.87 -7.08
C ASP A 71 11.86 1.93 -6.55
N GLY A 72 12.19 2.65 -5.47
CA GLY A 72 11.33 3.65 -4.82
C GLY A 72 10.30 3.04 -3.86
N LEU A 73 9.48 3.91 -3.23
CA LEU A 73 8.54 3.54 -2.15
C LEU A 73 7.46 2.52 -2.55
N HIS A 74 7.11 2.47 -3.84
CA HIS A 74 6.10 1.54 -4.35
C HIS A 74 6.71 0.36 -5.11
N GLY A 75 8.04 0.24 -5.10
CA GLY A 75 8.76 -0.87 -5.69
C GLY A 75 8.63 -0.96 -7.21
N ARG A 76 9.15 -2.07 -7.76
CA ARG A 76 9.21 -2.31 -9.20
C ARG A 76 7.85 -2.42 -9.84
N THR A 77 6.84 -2.93 -9.14
CA THR A 77 5.51 -3.12 -9.73
C THR A 77 4.85 -1.83 -10.17
N ALA A 78 5.11 -0.72 -9.48
CA ALA A 78 4.60 0.61 -9.81
C ALA A 78 5.52 1.38 -10.78
N ASN A 79 6.81 1.05 -10.79
CA ASN A 79 7.85 1.80 -11.53
C ASN A 79 8.37 1.10 -12.79
N GLY A 80 8.09 -0.19 -12.97
CA GLY A 80 8.54 -1.02 -14.09
C GLY A 80 7.45 -1.28 -15.14
N ASP A 81 7.81 -2.04 -16.17
CA ASP A 81 6.93 -2.39 -17.28
C ASP A 81 6.29 -3.76 -17.11
N TRP A 82 5.08 -3.90 -17.65
CA TRP A 82 4.30 -5.13 -17.62
C TRP A 82 4.01 -5.64 -19.03
N GLN A 83 4.29 -6.91 -19.28
CA GLN A 83 3.97 -7.58 -20.54
C GLN A 83 2.56 -8.15 -20.47
N VAL A 84 1.66 -7.60 -21.28
CA VAL A 84 0.30 -8.14 -21.41
C VAL A 84 0.36 -9.44 -22.19
N VAL A 85 -0.25 -10.49 -21.63
CA VAL A 85 -0.39 -11.79 -22.28
C VAL A 85 -1.84 -12.04 -22.66
N ALA A 86 -2.07 -13.04 -23.52
CA ALA A 86 -3.43 -13.40 -23.93
C ALA A 86 -4.30 -13.79 -22.72
N SER A 87 -5.51 -13.24 -22.68
CA SER A 87 -6.53 -13.51 -21.67
C SER A 87 -7.93 -13.45 -22.29
N PRO A 88 -8.93 -14.11 -21.70
CA PRO A 88 -10.32 -14.03 -22.14
C PRO A 88 -10.86 -12.58 -22.17
N GLU A 89 -11.95 -12.37 -22.92
CA GLU A 89 -12.68 -11.10 -22.90
C GLU A 89 -13.12 -10.72 -21.47
N GLY A 90 -13.19 -9.42 -21.18
CA GLY A 90 -13.47 -8.92 -19.84
C GLY A 90 -12.35 -9.19 -18.81
N SER A 91 -11.21 -9.73 -19.23
CA SER A 91 -10.07 -9.98 -18.34
C SER A 91 -8.74 -9.53 -18.93
N LEU A 92 -7.80 -9.23 -18.05
CA LEU A 92 -6.42 -8.90 -18.33
C LEU A 92 -5.52 -9.86 -17.58
N ARG A 93 -4.46 -10.31 -18.24
CA ARG A 93 -3.30 -10.92 -17.58
C ARG A 93 -2.02 -10.21 -18.03
N ALA A 94 -1.18 -9.84 -17.09
CA ALA A 94 0.10 -9.19 -17.37
C ALA A 94 1.19 -9.73 -16.45
N VAL A 95 2.42 -9.82 -16.96
CA VAL A 95 3.61 -10.30 -16.23
C VAL A 95 4.58 -9.14 -16.09
N LEU A 96 5.09 -8.89 -14.88
CA LEU A 96 6.07 -7.83 -14.65
C LEU A 96 7.41 -8.18 -15.32
N ASP A 97 8.06 -7.20 -15.94
CA ASP A 97 9.44 -7.33 -16.41
C ASP A 97 10.43 -7.32 -15.24
N GLY A 98 11.14 -8.43 -15.10
CA GLY A 98 12.05 -8.69 -13.99
C GLY A 98 11.38 -9.39 -12.81
N ALA A 99 12.08 -9.42 -11.68
CA ALA A 99 11.63 -10.11 -10.47
C ALA A 99 11.54 -9.16 -9.28
N VAL A 100 10.61 -9.43 -8.37
CA VAL A 100 10.54 -8.78 -7.05
C VAL A 100 10.98 -9.80 -6.01
N GLN A 101 12.13 -9.57 -5.39
CA GLN A 101 12.72 -10.50 -4.41
C GLN A 101 12.79 -11.96 -4.93
N GLY A 102 13.16 -12.12 -6.21
CA GLY A 102 13.26 -13.41 -6.87
C GLY A 102 11.93 -14.05 -7.29
N ALA A 103 10.79 -13.40 -7.04
CA ALA A 103 9.48 -13.83 -7.53
C ALA A 103 9.15 -13.21 -8.90
N THR A 104 8.56 -14.01 -9.79
CA THR A 104 7.86 -13.51 -10.98
C THR A 104 6.46 -13.07 -10.57
N LEU A 105 6.06 -11.88 -11.02
CA LEU A 105 4.76 -11.32 -10.67
C LEU A 105 3.80 -11.37 -11.84
N VAL A 106 2.59 -11.85 -11.58
CA VAL A 106 1.48 -11.86 -12.52
C VAL A 106 0.34 -11.03 -11.95
N LYS A 107 -0.16 -10.07 -12.72
CA LYS A 107 -1.34 -9.27 -12.43
C LYS A 107 -2.49 -9.78 -13.29
N GLU A 108 -3.60 -10.08 -12.64
CA GLU A 108 -4.84 -10.49 -13.27
C GLU A 108 -5.96 -9.56 -12.81
N LEU A 109 -6.65 -8.98 -13.79
CA LEU A 109 -7.78 -8.09 -13.56
C LEU A 109 -8.96 -8.62 -14.35
N SER A 110 -10.17 -8.51 -13.82
CA SER A 110 -11.38 -8.84 -14.59
C SER A 110 -12.57 -7.98 -14.21
N VAL A 111 -13.49 -7.85 -15.14
CA VAL A 111 -14.80 -7.23 -14.99
C VAL A 111 -15.87 -8.21 -15.44
N THR A 112 -17.10 -8.04 -14.95
CA THR A 112 -18.22 -8.91 -15.27
C THR A 112 -19.44 -8.05 -15.56
N SER A 113 -20.21 -8.42 -16.59
CA SER A 113 -21.42 -7.70 -16.97
C SER A 113 -22.39 -7.59 -15.80
N GLY A 114 -22.88 -6.38 -15.51
CA GLY A 114 -23.81 -6.12 -14.41
C GLY A 114 -23.17 -6.04 -13.02
N HIS A 115 -21.85 -6.21 -12.89
CA HIS A 115 -21.14 -5.97 -11.64
C HIS A 115 -20.40 -4.62 -11.69
N PRO A 116 -20.48 -3.79 -10.63
CA PRO A 116 -19.73 -2.53 -10.54
C PRO A 116 -18.31 -2.73 -9.99
N PHE A 117 -17.72 -3.92 -10.16
CA PHE A 117 -16.44 -4.30 -9.54
C PHE A 117 -15.37 -4.66 -10.58
N VAL A 118 -14.15 -4.18 -10.32
CA VAL A 118 -12.93 -4.78 -10.87
C VAL A 118 -12.43 -5.80 -9.86
N TYR A 119 -12.29 -7.05 -10.31
CA TYR A 119 -11.65 -8.10 -9.53
C TYR A 119 -10.15 -8.07 -9.80
N GLN A 120 -9.34 -7.96 -8.74
CA GLN A 120 -7.90 -7.90 -8.86
C GLN A 120 -7.24 -9.09 -8.16
N ARG A 121 -6.30 -9.74 -8.83
CA ARG A 121 -5.47 -10.81 -8.29
C ARG A 121 -4.03 -10.61 -8.68
N HIS A 122 -3.13 -10.71 -7.70
CA HIS A 122 -1.69 -10.66 -7.92
C HIS A 122 -1.07 -11.97 -7.45
N LEU A 123 -0.33 -12.64 -8.35
CA LEU A 123 0.38 -13.88 -8.04
C LEU A 123 1.88 -13.59 -7.97
N PHE A 124 2.48 -14.03 -6.87
CA PHE A 124 3.93 -14.02 -6.66
C PHE A 124 4.40 -15.47 -6.81
N ILE A 125 5.13 -15.77 -7.87
CA ILE A 125 5.54 -17.12 -8.25
C ILE A 125 7.04 -17.26 -8.04
N GLY A 126 7.45 -18.16 -7.15
CA GLY A 126 8.83 -18.26 -6.69
C GLY A 126 9.18 -17.17 -5.66
N GLY A 127 10.47 -16.85 -5.54
CA GLY A 127 10.99 -15.94 -4.51
C GLY A 127 10.99 -16.54 -3.09
N ASN A 128 11.58 -15.80 -2.15
CA ASN A 128 11.65 -16.17 -0.74
C ASN A 128 11.61 -14.92 0.15
N GLY A 129 11.06 -15.05 1.36
CA GLY A 129 11.04 -13.99 2.37
C GLY A 129 9.67 -13.35 2.57
N ALA A 130 9.63 -12.34 3.44
CA ALA A 130 8.43 -11.55 3.69
C ALA A 130 8.42 -10.31 2.78
N LEU A 131 7.31 -10.11 2.08
CA LEU A 131 7.15 -9.03 1.11
C LEU A 131 6.04 -8.09 1.56
N PRO A 132 6.34 -6.82 1.89
CA PRO A 132 5.30 -5.82 2.05
C PRO A 132 4.65 -5.50 0.71
N VAL A 133 3.33 -5.49 0.66
CA VAL A 133 2.54 -5.24 -0.56
C VAL A 133 1.35 -4.36 -0.25
N SER A 134 0.92 -3.56 -1.22
CA SER A 134 -0.27 -2.74 -1.13
C SER A 134 -0.89 -2.57 -2.52
N ASN A 135 -2.20 -2.79 -2.67
CA ASN A 135 -2.91 -2.25 -3.82
C ASN A 135 -3.20 -0.77 -3.53
N HIS A 136 -2.89 0.13 -4.46
CA HIS A 136 -2.91 1.57 -4.25
C HIS A 136 -3.84 2.26 -5.24
N ALA A 137 -5.12 2.39 -4.87
CA ALA A 137 -6.11 3.10 -5.67
C ALA A 137 -6.14 4.59 -5.30
N MET A 138 -5.88 5.47 -6.25
CA MET A 138 -6.01 6.91 -6.06
C MET A 138 -7.44 7.33 -6.34
N ILE A 139 -8.19 7.72 -5.31
CA ILE A 139 -9.60 8.10 -5.41
C ILE A 139 -9.71 9.62 -5.48
N SER A 140 -10.48 10.11 -6.45
CA SER A 140 -10.75 11.53 -6.66
C SER A 140 -11.85 12.01 -5.71
N VAL A 141 -11.52 12.94 -4.83
CA VAL A 141 -12.39 13.50 -3.78
C VAL A 141 -12.29 15.04 -3.71
N PRO A 142 -12.38 15.76 -4.84
CA PRO A 142 -12.18 17.21 -4.88
C PRO A 142 -13.20 18.00 -4.04
N ASN A 143 -14.38 17.42 -3.82
CA ASN A 143 -15.47 18.00 -3.04
C ASN A 143 -15.54 17.43 -1.60
N GLY A 144 -14.50 16.71 -1.17
CA GLY A 144 -14.50 15.97 0.08
C GLY A 144 -15.04 14.54 -0.06
N ALA A 145 -14.97 13.78 1.03
CA ALA A 145 -15.54 12.45 1.10
C ALA A 145 -15.84 12.05 2.55
N LYS A 146 -16.75 11.07 2.71
CA LYS A 146 -16.97 10.35 3.96
C LYS A 146 -16.40 8.94 3.83
N LEU A 147 -15.64 8.52 4.82
CA LEU A 147 -14.99 7.22 4.84
C LEU A 147 -15.62 6.33 5.91
N SER A 148 -15.72 5.04 5.62
CA SER A 148 -16.09 4.01 6.58
C SER A 148 -15.25 2.77 6.30
N PHE A 149 -14.97 1.98 7.33
CA PHE A 149 -14.09 0.82 7.20
C PHE A 149 -14.51 -0.29 8.15
N SER A 150 -14.07 -1.52 7.86
CA SER A 150 -14.12 -2.62 8.81
C SER A 150 -13.42 -2.23 10.11
N ARG A 151 -13.85 -2.84 11.22
CA ARG A 151 -13.31 -2.60 12.56
C ARG A 151 -11.78 -2.69 12.55
N LYS A 152 -11.15 -1.60 12.98
CA LYS A 152 -9.70 -1.54 13.19
C LYS A 152 -9.40 -1.74 14.67
N ARG A 153 -8.24 -2.34 14.97
CA ARG A 153 -7.70 -2.43 16.32
C ARG A 153 -7.13 -1.08 16.77
N TRP A 154 -6.44 -0.38 15.86
CA TRP A 154 -5.98 1.00 16.02
C TRP A 154 -5.60 1.58 14.65
N TRP A 155 -5.30 2.87 14.66
CA TRP A 155 -4.70 3.64 13.59
C TRP A 155 -3.32 4.12 14.02
N GLU A 156 -2.38 4.20 13.08
CA GLU A 156 -1.06 4.74 13.36
C GLU A 156 -0.43 5.46 12.17
N THR A 157 0.25 6.56 12.45
CA THR A 157 1.06 7.29 11.49
C THR A 157 2.48 6.72 11.43
N LEU A 158 3.24 7.16 10.42
CA LEU A 158 4.65 6.83 10.26
C LEU A 158 5.52 7.39 11.41
N ALA A 159 6.77 6.96 11.46
CA ALA A 159 7.75 7.45 12.45
C ALA A 159 7.98 8.97 12.36
N ALA A 160 7.88 9.53 11.16
CA ALA A 160 7.98 10.95 10.85
C ALA A 160 6.92 11.32 9.80
N PRO A 161 6.51 12.59 9.70
CA PRO A 161 5.66 13.08 8.61
C PRO A 161 6.24 12.75 7.24
N MET A 162 5.37 12.63 6.23
CA MET A 162 5.83 12.47 4.83
C MET A 162 6.63 13.68 4.38
N GLU A 163 6.21 14.88 4.82
CA GLU A 163 6.85 16.14 4.49
C GLU A 163 7.41 16.79 5.75
N VAL A 164 8.74 16.94 5.80
CA VAL A 164 9.45 17.52 6.95
C VAL A 164 10.12 18.85 6.66
N THR A 165 10.32 19.19 5.38
CA THR A 165 11.06 20.40 4.96
C THR A 165 10.21 21.30 4.08
N GLU A 166 9.64 20.77 2.99
CA GLU A 166 8.93 21.54 1.95
C GLU A 166 7.48 21.09 1.83
N GLY A 167 6.81 21.01 2.97
CA GLY A 167 5.40 20.67 3.03
C GLY A 167 4.84 20.62 4.44
N ARG A 168 3.61 20.14 4.54
CA ARG A 168 2.78 20.24 5.75
C ARG A 168 2.02 18.94 6.00
N SER A 169 1.85 18.58 7.27
CA SER A 169 1.01 17.46 7.72
C SER A 169 0.00 17.94 8.76
N ALA A 170 -1.21 17.41 8.70
CA ALA A 170 -2.29 17.73 9.63
C ALA A 170 -2.34 16.77 10.82
N LEU A 171 -1.88 15.51 10.67
CA LEU A 171 -1.85 14.53 11.75
C LEU A 171 -0.60 14.66 12.62
N ALA A 172 -0.67 14.16 13.86
CA ALA A 172 0.50 14.02 14.71
C ALA A 172 1.37 12.82 14.26
N TYR A 173 2.70 12.99 14.27
CA TYR A 173 3.68 11.95 13.98
C TYR A 173 4.78 11.89 15.06
N PRO A 174 5.25 10.69 15.45
CA PRO A 174 4.55 9.42 15.31
C PRO A 174 3.35 9.38 16.26
N ARG A 175 2.27 8.73 15.84
CA ARG A 175 1.12 8.53 16.72
C ARG A 175 0.40 7.23 16.46
N ARG A 176 0.00 6.57 17.54
CA ARG A 176 -1.01 5.51 17.54
C ARG A 176 -2.25 5.99 18.30
N HIS A 177 -3.42 5.64 17.80
CA HIS A 177 -4.70 5.95 18.43
C HIS A 177 -5.76 4.90 18.07
N GLU A 178 -6.63 4.54 19.01
CA GLU A 178 -7.69 3.55 18.75
C GLU A 178 -8.90 4.18 18.05
N ASP A 179 -9.25 5.41 18.43
CA ASP A 179 -10.40 6.12 17.85
C ASP A 179 -10.00 6.87 16.58
N ALA A 180 -10.73 6.61 15.50
CA ALA A 180 -10.56 7.26 14.20
C ALA A 180 -11.27 8.62 14.13
N VAL A 181 -12.25 8.88 14.99
CA VAL A 181 -13.01 10.14 15.04
C VAL A 181 -12.18 11.27 15.65
N GLU A 182 -11.35 10.93 16.64
CA GLU A 182 -10.51 11.87 17.39
C GLU A 182 -9.02 11.56 17.23
N PHE A 183 -8.56 11.30 16.01
CA PHE A 183 -7.14 11.02 15.78
C PHE A 183 -6.29 12.28 16.06
N PRO A 184 -5.19 12.20 16.82
CA PRO A 184 -4.43 13.39 17.22
C PRO A 184 -3.83 14.16 16.02
N GLY A 185 -4.04 15.47 15.99
CA GLY A 185 -3.51 16.40 14.99
C GLY A 185 -2.15 16.99 15.38
N ALA A 186 -1.42 17.53 14.40
CA ALA A 186 -0.08 18.11 14.59
C ALA A 186 -0.06 19.29 15.57
N GLU A 187 -1.09 20.15 15.53
CA GLU A 187 -1.18 21.40 16.31
C GLU A 187 -2.00 21.24 17.62
N GLY A 188 -2.02 20.03 18.21
CA GLY A 188 -2.68 19.77 19.50
C GLY A 188 -4.21 19.61 19.46
N GLY A 189 -4.82 19.57 18.27
CA GLY A 189 -6.23 19.23 18.04
C GLY A 189 -6.46 17.77 17.65
N THR A 190 -7.60 17.49 17.03
CA THR A 190 -7.96 16.16 16.50
C THR A 190 -8.44 16.24 15.06
N ALA A 191 -8.15 15.21 14.27
CA ALA A 191 -8.67 14.98 12.93
C ALA A 191 -9.60 13.76 12.93
N ASN A 192 -10.69 13.85 12.15
CA ASN A 192 -11.62 12.75 11.96
C ASN A 192 -11.26 11.99 10.69
N LEU A 193 -10.71 10.78 10.84
CA LEU A 193 -10.29 9.92 9.73
C LEU A 193 -11.46 9.41 8.87
N HIS A 194 -12.71 9.56 9.32
CA HIS A 194 -13.91 9.31 8.52
C HIS A 194 -14.24 10.42 7.53
N ARG A 195 -13.39 11.44 7.38
CA ARG A 195 -13.64 12.57 6.48
C ARG A 195 -12.41 12.88 5.64
N TYR A 196 -12.65 13.44 4.47
CA TYR A 196 -11.64 14.13 3.67
C TYR A 196 -12.14 15.56 3.39
N PRO A 197 -11.30 16.61 3.50
CA PRO A 197 -9.90 16.57 3.94
C PRO A 197 -9.75 16.55 5.47
N TRP A 198 -8.54 16.29 5.99
CA TRP A 198 -8.22 16.33 7.44
C TRP A 198 -7.74 17.70 7.91
N GLY A 199 -7.37 18.56 6.98
CA GLY A 199 -6.80 19.88 7.20
C GLY A 199 -6.65 20.63 5.88
N ASP A 200 -6.12 21.85 6.00
CA ASP A 200 -5.88 22.70 4.84
C ASP A 200 -4.52 22.37 4.23
N ALA A 201 -4.57 21.89 2.99
CA ALA A 201 -3.42 21.67 2.13
C ALA A 201 -2.25 20.91 2.79
N HIS A 202 -2.49 19.67 3.19
CA HIS A 202 -1.52 18.81 3.84
C HIS A 202 -1.25 17.55 3.02
N GLU A 203 -0.20 16.85 3.41
CA GLU A 203 0.13 15.49 3.01
C GLU A 203 0.26 14.62 4.25
N ASP A 204 -0.55 13.56 4.32
CA ASP A 204 -0.59 12.68 5.47
C ASP A 204 -0.66 11.21 5.06
N PHE A 205 -0.21 10.34 5.96
CA PHE A 205 -0.29 8.90 5.82
C PHE A 205 -0.65 8.27 7.17
N VAL A 206 -1.72 7.48 7.18
CA VAL A 206 -2.13 6.71 8.37
C VAL A 206 -2.51 5.28 7.97
N ALA A 207 -2.10 4.32 8.80
CA ALA A 207 -2.40 2.90 8.64
C ALA A 207 -3.37 2.45 9.72
N GLY A 208 -4.52 1.90 9.33
CA GLY A 208 -5.45 1.19 10.17
C GLY A 208 -5.13 -0.30 10.19
N VAL A 209 -4.83 -0.84 11.38
CA VAL A 209 -4.59 -2.28 11.57
C VAL A 209 -5.93 -2.97 11.78
N GLU A 210 -6.23 -3.98 10.97
CA GLU A 210 -7.47 -4.76 11.10
C GLU A 210 -7.60 -5.37 12.49
N ASP A 211 -8.84 -5.39 13.01
CA ASP A 211 -9.15 -6.21 14.18
C ASP A 211 -8.86 -7.69 13.86
N PRO A 212 -8.15 -8.45 14.72
CA PRO A 212 -7.79 -9.84 14.46
C PRO A 212 -9.02 -10.77 14.32
N GLY A 213 -10.18 -10.36 14.82
CA GLY A 213 -11.46 -11.05 14.60
C GLY A 213 -12.04 -10.88 13.20
N SER A 214 -11.58 -9.89 12.42
CA SER A 214 -12.09 -9.60 11.08
C SER A 214 -11.56 -10.60 10.05
N SER A 215 -12.47 -11.29 9.36
CA SER A 215 -12.14 -12.10 8.18
C SER A 215 -12.22 -11.33 6.86
N LEU A 216 -13.12 -10.34 6.80
CA LEU A 216 -13.32 -9.45 5.66
C LEU A 216 -12.93 -8.04 6.06
N GLY A 217 -11.92 -7.50 5.38
CA GLY A 217 -11.56 -6.08 5.46
C GLY A 217 -12.32 -5.33 4.39
N TRP A 218 -12.83 -4.15 4.72
CA TRP A 218 -13.52 -3.31 3.75
C TRP A 218 -13.29 -1.83 4.03
N THR A 219 -13.31 -1.03 2.98
CA THR A 219 -13.28 0.43 3.06
C THR A 219 -14.28 0.99 2.05
N ALA A 220 -15.13 1.91 2.50
CA ALA A 220 -16.10 2.63 1.70
C ALA A 220 -15.74 4.12 1.69
N VAL A 221 -15.64 4.72 0.50
CA VAL A 221 -15.44 6.15 0.28
C VAL A 221 -16.69 6.68 -0.41
N VAL A 222 -17.53 7.40 0.33
CA VAL A 222 -18.76 8.01 -0.19
C VAL A 222 -18.46 9.43 -0.59
N ARG A 223 -18.74 9.76 -1.85
CA ARG A 223 -18.44 11.08 -2.39
C ARG A 223 -19.70 11.92 -2.60
N PRO A 224 -19.63 13.26 -2.49
CA PRO A 224 -20.77 14.15 -2.73
C PRO A 224 -21.39 14.04 -4.13
N GLU A 225 -20.68 13.44 -5.08
CA GLU A 225 -21.11 13.16 -6.45
C GLU A 225 -22.28 12.15 -6.50
N GLY A 226 -22.65 11.53 -5.38
CA GLY A 226 -23.76 10.58 -5.29
C GLY A 226 -23.36 9.13 -5.51
N ASP A 227 -22.05 8.85 -5.51
CA ASP A 227 -21.48 7.51 -5.66
C ASP A 227 -20.66 7.09 -4.43
N LEU A 228 -20.21 5.83 -4.45
CA LEU A 228 -19.27 5.31 -3.48
C LEU A 228 -18.25 4.39 -4.16
N ILE A 229 -17.05 4.37 -3.58
CA ILE A 229 -16.02 3.39 -3.89
C ILE A 229 -15.98 2.39 -2.74
N LEU A 230 -16.02 1.09 -3.06
CA LEU A 230 -15.89 0.01 -2.09
C LEU A 230 -14.67 -0.83 -2.41
N SER A 231 -13.76 -0.95 -1.45
CA SER A 231 -12.65 -1.90 -1.49
C SER A 231 -12.93 -3.05 -0.53
N LEU A 232 -12.65 -4.27 -0.98
CA LEU A 232 -12.83 -5.51 -0.21
C LEU A 232 -11.54 -6.33 -0.25
N LYS A 233 -11.13 -6.85 0.91
CA LYS A 233 -9.93 -7.68 1.03
C LYS A 233 -10.08 -8.81 2.02
N ASN A 234 -9.22 -9.81 1.91
CA ASN A 234 -9.00 -10.77 2.99
C ASN A 234 -8.17 -10.10 4.09
N ALA A 235 -8.80 -9.73 5.21
CA ALA A 235 -8.16 -9.02 6.31
C ALA A 235 -7.02 -9.82 6.99
N ARG A 236 -7.02 -11.15 6.88
CA ARG A 236 -5.94 -11.97 7.44
C ARG A 236 -4.69 -11.96 6.56
N ALA A 237 -4.87 -11.88 5.25
CA ALA A 237 -3.77 -11.82 4.30
C ALA A 237 -3.23 -10.39 4.15
N LEU A 238 -4.13 -9.40 4.17
CA LEU A 238 -3.83 -7.97 4.01
C LEU A 238 -4.39 -7.19 5.21
N PRO A 239 -3.69 -7.22 6.37
CA PRO A 239 -4.22 -6.69 7.63
C PRO A 239 -4.12 -5.17 7.78
N LEU A 240 -3.74 -4.43 6.74
CA LEU A 240 -3.58 -2.97 6.79
C LEU A 240 -4.48 -2.28 5.77
N THR A 241 -5.25 -1.30 6.22
CA THR A 241 -5.84 -0.27 5.35
C THR A 241 -5.04 0.99 5.57
N MET A 242 -4.32 1.44 4.56
CA MET A 242 -3.53 2.66 4.60
C MET A 242 -4.25 3.75 3.81
N LEU A 243 -4.18 4.97 4.31
CA LEU A 243 -4.79 6.14 3.70
C LEU A 243 -3.67 7.13 3.46
N TRP A 244 -3.31 7.31 2.19
CA TRP A 244 -2.49 8.43 1.75
C TRP A 244 -3.40 9.60 1.41
N HIS A 245 -3.24 10.69 2.13
CA HIS A 245 -4.03 11.89 1.97
C HIS A 245 -3.19 12.96 1.29
N SER A 246 -3.58 13.37 0.09
CA SER A 246 -2.90 14.44 -0.62
C SER A 246 -3.87 15.56 -0.98
N ASN A 247 -3.63 16.73 -0.38
CA ASN A 247 -4.48 17.89 -0.56
C ASN A 247 -3.69 19.18 -0.90
N GLY A 248 -2.50 19.03 -1.49
CA GLY A 248 -1.70 20.16 -1.95
C GLY A 248 -0.72 20.64 -0.89
N GLY A 249 -0.23 19.74 -0.05
CA GLY A 249 0.70 20.06 1.04
C GLY A 249 2.17 19.93 0.68
N ARG A 250 2.53 19.56 -0.55
CA ARG A 250 3.91 19.58 -1.08
C ARG A 250 4.15 20.82 -1.91
N ASP A 251 5.16 21.59 -1.55
CA ASP A 251 5.44 22.89 -2.19
C ASP A 251 6.46 22.81 -3.33
N TYR A 252 7.16 21.68 -3.46
CA TYR A 252 8.19 21.45 -4.48
C TYR A 252 7.65 20.77 -5.76
N ALA A 253 8.39 20.85 -6.86
CA ALA A 253 8.01 20.24 -8.13
C ALA A 253 8.01 18.70 -8.08
N PRO A 254 7.08 18.01 -8.78
CA PRO A 254 6.04 18.55 -9.66
C PRO A 254 4.77 18.99 -8.91
N TRP A 255 4.72 18.78 -7.60
CA TRP A 255 3.53 18.97 -6.77
C TRP A 255 3.09 20.43 -6.75
N ASN A 256 3.97 21.36 -6.38
CA ASN A 256 3.76 22.82 -6.37
C ASN A 256 2.40 23.23 -5.74
N GLY A 257 1.93 22.52 -4.71
CA GLY A 257 0.63 22.72 -4.08
C GLY A 257 -0.59 22.41 -4.96
N ARG A 258 -0.42 21.78 -6.13
CA ARG A 258 -1.48 21.55 -7.13
C ARG A 258 -2.22 20.22 -6.98
N HIS A 259 -1.61 19.20 -6.38
CA HIS A 259 -2.23 17.88 -6.21
C HIS A 259 -3.24 17.91 -5.07
N LYS A 260 -4.51 18.13 -5.38
CA LYS A 260 -5.59 18.33 -4.40
C LYS A 260 -6.72 17.34 -4.61
N GLY A 261 -7.46 17.03 -3.55
CA GLY A 261 -8.63 16.16 -3.67
C GLY A 261 -8.29 14.72 -4.04
N CYS A 262 -7.17 14.19 -3.53
CA CYS A 262 -6.77 12.80 -3.76
C CYS A 262 -6.65 12.02 -2.45
N LEU A 263 -7.34 10.89 -2.38
CA LEU A 263 -7.20 9.88 -1.33
C LEU A 263 -6.63 8.60 -1.94
N GLY A 264 -5.37 8.29 -1.64
CA GLY A 264 -4.81 6.95 -1.84
C GLY A 264 -5.45 5.98 -0.85
N LEU A 265 -6.29 5.08 -1.37
CA LEU A 265 -6.83 3.95 -0.64
C LEU A 265 -5.95 2.74 -0.87
N GLU A 266 -5.25 2.35 0.18
CA GLU A 266 -4.19 1.36 0.12
C GLU A 266 -4.53 0.11 0.94
N GLU A 267 -4.81 -1.00 0.28
CA GLU A 267 -5.11 -2.25 0.96
C GLU A 267 -3.91 -3.21 0.87
N GLY A 268 -3.29 -3.49 2.02
CA GLY A 268 -1.97 -4.09 2.03
C GLY A 268 -1.61 -4.86 3.30
N GLY A 269 -0.35 -5.26 3.36
CA GLY A 269 0.21 -6.03 4.45
C GLY A 269 1.72 -6.17 4.35
N GLY A 270 2.33 -6.72 5.40
CA GLY A 270 3.77 -6.97 5.51
C GLY A 270 4.47 -6.03 6.49
N ALA A 271 5.77 -6.25 6.71
CA ALA A 271 6.55 -5.72 7.82
C ALA A 271 6.85 -4.20 7.77
N ALA A 272 6.06 -3.43 7.01
CA ALA A 272 6.06 -1.97 7.06
C ALA A 272 5.10 -1.40 8.14
N GLY A 273 4.37 -2.27 8.85
CA GLY A 273 3.69 -1.97 10.12
C GLY A 273 4.40 -2.65 11.31
N PRO A 274 4.15 -2.22 12.57
CA PRO A 274 4.81 -2.72 13.76
C PRO A 274 4.68 -4.23 13.84
N ARG A 275 5.85 -4.87 14.00
CA ARG A 275 6.04 -6.33 14.03
C ARG A 275 4.90 -7.04 14.77
N PRO A 276 4.31 -8.12 14.21
CA PRO A 276 3.47 -8.98 15.01
C PRO A 276 4.31 -9.58 16.15
N LEU A 277 3.75 -9.55 17.35
CA LEU A 277 4.29 -10.28 18.49
C LEU A 277 4.40 -11.77 18.09
N VAL A 278 5.61 -12.32 18.12
CA VAL A 278 5.87 -13.73 17.83
C VAL A 278 5.11 -14.58 18.82
N ALA A 279 4.04 -15.25 18.39
CA ALA A 279 3.47 -16.35 19.14
C ALA A 279 4.46 -17.52 19.09
N ARG A 280 5.04 -17.87 20.24
CA ARG A 280 5.92 -19.03 20.41
C ARG A 280 5.21 -20.29 19.89
N GLY A 281 5.94 -21.07 19.10
CA GLY A 281 5.42 -22.17 18.30
C GLY A 281 4.62 -23.22 19.07
N ALA A 282 3.47 -23.60 18.53
CA ALA A 282 2.92 -24.92 18.74
C ALA A 282 3.76 -25.90 17.93
N ARG A 283 4.43 -26.84 18.61
CA ARG A 283 5.10 -27.98 17.95
C ARG A 283 4.03 -28.86 17.28
N PRO A 284 4.28 -29.42 16.09
CA PRO A 284 3.37 -30.40 15.52
C PRO A 284 3.38 -31.67 16.39
N ALA A 285 2.19 -32.15 16.74
CA ALA A 285 2.02 -33.46 17.34
C ALA A 285 2.37 -34.54 16.30
N ASP A 286 3.44 -35.28 16.56
CA ASP A 286 3.79 -36.46 15.77
C ASP A 286 2.83 -37.60 16.12
N ARG A 287 2.08 -38.08 15.13
CA ARG A 287 1.36 -39.35 15.17
C ARG A 287 1.99 -40.26 14.12
N ARG A 288 2.67 -41.32 14.57
CA ARG A 288 2.51 -42.69 14.04
C ARG A 288 3.07 -43.75 15.00
N ARG A 289 2.44 -44.92 14.89
CA ARG A 289 2.48 -46.13 15.73
C ARG A 289 3.81 -46.90 15.67
N SER A 290 4.22 -47.41 16.84
CA SER A 290 4.55 -48.82 17.18
C SER A 290 5.18 -49.74 16.11
N THR A 291 6.40 -50.22 16.39
CA THR A 291 6.80 -51.66 16.42
C THR A 291 8.07 -51.86 17.28
N ARG A 292 8.27 -53.10 17.77
CA ARG A 292 9.11 -53.57 18.90
C ARG A 292 10.64 -53.71 18.67
N ALA A 293 11.37 -53.74 19.80
CA ALA A 293 12.61 -54.46 20.19
C ALA A 293 13.92 -54.15 19.39
N SER A 294 15.14 -54.07 19.94
CA SER A 294 15.76 -54.53 21.20
C SER A 294 17.16 -53.88 21.39
N ASP A 295 17.57 -53.75 22.65
CA ASP A 295 18.93 -53.78 23.25
C ASP A 295 20.11 -52.83 22.91
N ALA A 296 20.71 -52.40 24.04
CA ALA A 296 22.13 -52.18 24.37
C ALA A 296 22.82 -50.81 24.14
N GLY A 297 23.28 -50.21 25.27
CA GLY A 297 24.63 -49.63 25.39
C GLY A 297 24.77 -48.10 25.46
N PRO A 298 25.39 -47.53 26.52
CA PRO A 298 25.53 -46.08 26.72
C PRO A 298 26.92 -45.53 26.37
N ALA A 299 27.00 -44.22 26.11
CA ALA A 299 28.07 -43.26 26.48
C ALA A 299 28.26 -42.17 25.41
N GLY A 300 28.53 -40.93 25.83
CA GLY A 300 29.13 -39.93 24.94
C GLY A 300 28.78 -38.48 25.27
N HIS A 301 29.68 -37.81 25.98
CA HIS A 301 29.69 -36.37 26.23
C HIS A 301 29.76 -35.51 24.96
N GLY A 302 29.20 -34.29 25.02
CA GLY A 302 29.47 -33.24 24.03
C GLY A 302 28.89 -31.89 24.45
N ARG A 303 29.77 -31.00 24.91
CA ARG A 303 29.50 -29.64 25.40
C ARG A 303 29.18 -28.68 24.25
N GLY A 304 28.37 -27.66 24.52
CA GLY A 304 28.24 -26.47 23.65
C GLY A 304 27.20 -25.46 24.15
N ALA A 305 27.67 -24.43 24.85
CA ALA A 305 26.98 -23.18 25.16
C ALA A 305 28.00 -22.04 25.01
N PRO A 306 27.63 -20.74 24.99
CA PRO A 306 26.38 -20.11 24.55
C PRO A 306 26.61 -18.97 23.52
N CYS A 307 25.50 -18.42 23.02
CA CYS A 307 25.41 -17.19 22.24
C CYS A 307 25.67 -15.94 23.09
N ALA A 308 26.40 -14.97 22.55
CA ALA A 308 26.37 -13.54 22.87
C ALA A 308 26.21 -12.83 21.50
N GLY A 309 25.32 -11.85 21.28
CA GLY A 309 24.99 -10.70 22.11
C GLY A 309 25.70 -9.49 21.50
N GLY A 310 25.01 -8.71 20.65
CA GLY A 310 25.56 -7.51 20.02
C GLY A 310 24.46 -6.65 19.38
N ASP A 311 24.28 -5.45 19.94
CA ASP A 311 23.33 -4.40 19.56
C ASP A 311 23.59 -3.79 18.18
N PRO A 312 22.57 -3.22 17.50
CA PRO A 312 22.76 -2.42 16.28
C PRO A 312 22.94 -0.93 16.58
N LEU A 313 23.93 -0.36 15.89
CA LEU A 313 24.36 1.03 15.89
C LEU A 313 23.31 1.97 15.27
N ALA A 314 23.09 3.10 15.93
CA ALA A 314 22.43 4.29 15.40
C ALA A 314 23.44 5.13 14.58
N PHE A 315 23.04 5.62 13.41
CA PHE A 315 23.80 6.63 12.67
C PHE A 315 23.01 7.93 12.61
N GLY A 316 23.56 8.94 13.31
CA GLY A 316 23.25 10.35 13.07
C GLY A 316 24.30 10.99 12.14
N PRO A 317 24.02 12.16 11.54
CA PRO A 317 24.90 12.78 10.57
C PRO A 317 26.03 13.55 11.28
N THR A 318 27.28 13.25 10.93
CA THR A 318 28.42 14.10 11.31
C THR A 318 28.58 15.22 10.30
N GLY A 319 28.19 16.44 10.69
CA GLY A 319 28.67 17.65 10.05
C GLY A 319 30.14 17.91 10.39
N ARG A 320 30.91 18.41 9.42
CA ARG A 320 32.18 19.08 9.67
C ARG A 320 32.07 20.55 9.28
N ARG A 321 32.29 21.43 10.25
CA ARG A 321 32.74 22.81 10.10
C ARG A 321 34.23 22.88 10.47
N GLY A 322 34.91 23.89 9.93
CA GLY A 322 36.27 24.36 10.28
C GLY A 322 37.30 24.01 9.20
N ASP A 323 38.15 24.91 8.71
CA ASP A 323 38.45 26.29 9.11
C ASP A 323 39.26 27.01 8.02
N ALA A 324 39.36 28.33 8.20
CA ALA A 324 40.19 29.25 7.44
C ALA A 324 41.70 29.12 7.75
N GLY A 325 42.54 29.60 6.83
CA GLY A 325 43.92 30.01 7.09
C GLY A 325 44.94 29.55 6.04
N GLY A 326 45.39 30.48 5.19
CA GLY A 326 46.47 30.29 4.21
C GLY A 326 46.24 31.05 2.92
#